data_AF-A0A6I4ZUQ5-F1
#
_entry.id   AF-A0A6I4ZUQ5-F1
#
_cell.length_a   1.000
_cell.length_b   1.000
_cell.length_c   1.000
_cell.angle_alpha   90.00
_cell.angle_beta   90.00
_cell.angle_gamma   90.00
#
_symmetry.space_group_name_H-M   'P 1'
#
loop_
_entity.id
_entity.type
_entity.pdbx_description
1 polymer ?
#
loop_
_entity_poly.entity_id
_entity_poly.type
_entity_poly.pdbx_seq_one_letter_code
_entity_poly.pdbx_strand_id
1 'polypeptide(L)' 'MNLEILSPTTASGAMFIGVLFSLIYAIYIKKKESTSWLYFFLAFSAGGFASGCAVILLKSMEIIN' A
#
# COMPACT_ATOMS: atom_id res chain seq x y z
N MET A 1 3.01 -22.25 5.12
CA MET A 1 2.56 -20.85 5.06
C MET A 1 1.37 -20.82 4.12
N ASN A 2 0.18 -20.48 4.62
CA ASN A 2 -1.06 -20.59 3.83
C ASN A 2 -1.14 -19.38 2.87
N LEU A 3 -0.72 -19.57 1.62
CA LEU A 3 -0.57 -18.49 0.62
C LEU A 3 -1.91 -17.86 0.23
N GLU A 4 -3.04 -18.50 0.55
CA GLU A 4 -4.39 -17.98 0.31
C GLU A 4 -4.66 -16.67 1.09
N ILE A 5 -4.03 -16.48 2.25
CA ILE A 5 -4.16 -15.26 3.08
C ILE A 5 -3.48 -14.04 2.41
N LEU A 6 -2.60 -14.28 1.44
CA LEU A 6 -1.94 -13.24 0.65
C LEU A 6 -2.64 -13.01 -0.70
N SER A 7 -3.77 -13.67 -0.96
CA SER A 7 -4.56 -13.43 -2.16
C SER A 7 -5.00 -11.96 -2.24
N PRO A 8 -4.94 -11.32 -3.42
CA PRO A 8 -5.41 -9.94 -3.61
C PRO A 8 -6.91 -9.75 -3.30
N THR A 9 -7.69 -10.84 -3.24
CA THR A 9 -9.10 -10.84 -2.83
C THR A 9 -9.32 -10.84 -1.31
N THR A 10 -8.25 -10.86 -0.52
CA THR A 10 -8.29 -10.74 0.94
C THR A 10 -7.79 -9.37 1.36
N ALA A 11 -8.30 -8.85 2.48
CA ALA A 11 -7.88 -7.57 3.04
C ALA A 11 -6.36 -7.54 3.31
N SER A 12 -5.79 -8.64 3.79
CA SER A 12 -4.34 -8.78 4.04
C SER A 12 -3.52 -8.72 2.75
N GLY A 13 -3.94 -9.42 1.68
CA GLY A 13 -3.25 -9.38 0.39
C GLY A 13 -3.38 -8.03 -0.30
N ALA A 14 -4.58 -7.44 -0.31
CA ALA A 14 -4.81 -6.10 -0.87
C ALA A 14 -4.00 -5.02 -0.14
N MET A 15 -3.93 -5.08 1.21
CA MET A 15 -3.12 -4.17 2.02
C MET A 15 -1.63 -4.34 1.73
N PHE A 16 -1.15 -5.58 1.62
CA PHE A 16 0.24 -5.86 1.30
C PHE A 16 0.64 -5.28 -0.06
N ILE A 17 -0.21 -5.45 -1.09
CA ILE A 17 0.01 -4.89 -2.42
C ILE A 17 0.06 -3.36 -2.36
N GLY A 18 -0.90 -2.70 -1.69
CA GLY A 18 -0.90 -1.24 -1.61
C GLY A 18 0.30 -0.66 -0.87
N VAL A 19 0.74 -1.31 0.22
CA VAL A 19 1.98 -0.92 0.93
C VAL A 19 3.23 -1.12 0.05
N LEU A 20 3.30 -2.20 -0.73
CA LEU A 20 4.38 -2.43 -1.69
C LEU A 20 4.44 -1.33 -2.76
N PHE A 21 3.29 -0.98 -3.35
CA PHE A 21 3.24 0.10 -4.34
C PHE A 21 3.63 1.45 -3.75
N SER A 22 3.19 1.74 -2.52
CA SER A 22 3.59 2.94 -1.80
C SER A 22 5.11 2.99 -1.55
N LEU A 23 5.72 1.86 -1.19
CA LEU A 23 7.17 1.75 -1.02
C LEU A 23 7.92 1.96 -2.33
N ILE A 24 7.49 1.29 -3.41
CA ILE A 24 8.08 1.45 -4.75
C ILE A 24 8.01 2.91 -5.19
N TYR A 25 6.86 3.55 -5.00
CA TYR A 25 6.67 4.95 -5.34
C TYR A 25 7.60 5.84 -4.50
N ALA A 26 7.64 5.68 -3.18
CA ALA A 26 8.53 6.43 -2.30
C ALA A 26 10.01 6.30 -2.72
N ILE A 27 10.47 5.09 -3.06
CA ILE A 27 11.83 4.84 -3.58
C ILE A 27 12.04 5.56 -4.92
N TYR A 28 11.04 5.52 -5.81
CA TYR A 28 11.09 6.19 -7.11
C TYR A 28 11.29 7.70 -6.96
N ILE A 29 10.50 8.38 -6.14
CA ILE A 29 10.64 9.84 -5.92
C ILE A 29 11.99 10.16 -5.31
N LYS A 30 12.44 9.36 -4.33
CA LYS A 30 13.74 9.55 -3.68
C LYS A 30 14.91 9.42 -4.66
N LYS A 31 14.86 8.44 -5.57
CA LYS A 31 15.92 8.20 -6.56
C LYS A 31 15.86 9.12 -7.77
N LYS A 32 14.67 9.41 -8.28
CA LYS A 32 14.50 10.14 -9.54
C LYS A 32 14.42 11.64 -9.35
N GLU A 33 13.73 12.10 -8.31
CA GLU A 33 13.54 13.53 -8.04
C GLU A 33 14.53 14.07 -7.01
N SER A 34 15.45 13.22 -6.51
CA SER A 34 16.46 13.57 -5.49
C SER A 34 15.87 14.26 -4.25
N THR A 35 14.61 13.96 -3.93
CA THR A 35 13.87 14.59 -2.83
C THR A 35 14.44 14.21 -1.46
N SER A 36 14.18 15.03 -0.44
CA SER A 36 14.63 14.77 0.93
C SER A 36 14.04 13.47 1.48
N TRP A 37 14.73 12.85 2.45
CA TRP A 37 14.21 11.69 3.19
C TRP A 37 12.86 11.98 3.87
N LEU A 38 12.60 13.25 4.21
CA LEU A 38 11.30 13.69 4.74
C LEU A 38 10.15 13.40 3.76
N TYR A 39 10.35 13.68 2.47
CA TYR A 39 9.35 13.40 1.43
C TYR A 39 9.18 11.91 1.17
N PHE A 40 10.25 11.12 1.31
CA PHE A 40 10.16 9.66 1.23
C PHE A 40 9.20 9.11 2.30
N PHE A 41 9.41 9.50 3.57
CA PHE A 41 8.55 9.04 4.66
C PHE A 41 7.12 9.57 4.53
N LEU A 42 6.95 10.80 4.05
CA LEU A 42 5.63 11.39 3.80
C LEU A 42 4.87 10.62 2.71
N ALA A 43 5.50 10.34 1.57
CA ALA A 43 4.88 9.61 0.48
C ALA A 43 4.58 8.15 0.84
N PHE A 44 5.47 7.51 1.59
CA PHE A 44 5.26 6.14 2.07
C PHE A 44 4.10 6.07 3.08
N SER A 45 4.07 6.98 4.06
CA SER A 45 2.99 7.01 5.05
C SER A 45 1.64 7.39 4.44
N ALA A 46 1.61 8.37 3.54
CA ALA A 46 0.40 8.77 2.82
C ALA A 46 -0.15 7.62 1.95
N GLY A 47 0.72 6.93 1.21
CA GLY A 47 0.30 5.80 0.38
C GLY A 47 -0.14 4.58 1.21
N GLY A 48 0.54 4.29 2.33
CA GLY A 48 0.13 3.26 3.27
C GLY A 48 -1.23 3.55 3.91
N PHE A 49 -1.46 4.80 4.34
CA PHE A 49 -2.75 5.23 4.88
C PHE A 49 -3.87 5.15 3.84
N ALA A 50 -3.64 5.66 2.63
CA ALA A 50 -4.59 5.59 1.53
C ALA A 50 -4.94 4.13 1.16
N SER A 51 -3.94 3.23 1.17
CA SER A 51 -4.17 1.80 0.98
C SER A 51 -5.05 1.22 2.09
N GLY A 52 -4.83 1.59 3.35
CA GLY A 52 -5.66 1.15 4.46
C GLY A 52 -7.13 1.58 4.29
N CYS A 53 -7.35 2.85 3.95
CA CYS A 53 -8.69 3.36 3.66
C CYS A 53 -9.35 2.63 2.48
N ALA A 54 -8.60 2.39 1.39
CA ALA A 54 -9.11 1.69 0.21
C ALA A 54 -9.51 0.24 0.55
N VAL A 55 -8.69 -0.47 1.34
CA VAL A 55 -8.99 -1.84 1.77
C VAL A 55 -10.23 -1.88 2.67
N ILE A 56 -10.38 -0.94 3.60
CA ILE A 56 -11.59 -0.83 4.44
C ILE A 56 -12.83 -0.61 3.57
N LEU A 57 -12.74 0.29 2.58
CA LEU A 57 -13.83 0.52 1.62
C LEU A 57 -14.18 -0.74 0.83
N LEU A 58 -13.19 -1.39 0.22
CA LEU A 58 -13.39 -2.62 -0.55
C LEU A 58 -14.01 -3.74 0.29
N LYS A 59 -13.60 -3.87 1.56
CA LYS A 59 -14.18 -4.82 2.50
C LYS A 59 -15.62 -4.46 2.88
N SER A 60 -15.90 -3.17 3.11
CA SER A 60 -17.27 -2.69 3.43
C SER A 60 -18.25 -2.86 2.26
N MET A 61 -17.74 -2.92 1.03
CA MET A 61 -18.51 -3.16 -0.19
C MET A 61 -18.60 -4.66 -0.54
N GLU A 62 -18.09 -5.56 0.30
CA GLU A 62 -18.06 -7.01 0.08
C GLU A 62 -17.33 -7.43 -1.22
N ILE A 63 -16.45 -6.57 -1.76
CA ILE A 63 -15.65 -6.86 -2.96
C ILE A 63 -14.47 -7.79 -2.61
N ILE A 64 -13.91 -7.62 -1.41
CA ILE A 64 -12.80 -8.41 -0.87
C ILE A 64 -13.15 -8.89 0.54
N ASN A 65 -12.50 -9.96 0.98
CA ASN A 65 -12.78 -10.66 2.24
C ASN A 65 -11.86 -10.18 3.39
#